data_AF-A0A954S0M1-F1
#
_entry.id   AF-A0A954S0M1-F1
#
_cell.length_a   1.000
_cell.length_b   1.000
_cell.length_c   1.000
_cell.angle_alpha   90.00
_cell.angle_beta   90.00
_cell.angle_gamma   90.00
#
_symmetry.space_group_name_H-M   'P 1'
#
loop_
_entity.id
_entity.type
_entity.pdbx_description
1 polymer ?
#
loop_
_entity_poly.entity_id
_entity_poly.type
_entity_poly.pdbx_seq_one_letter_code
_entity_poly.pdbx_strand_id
1 'polypeptide(L)'
;TEHYVICTNAGEPYAEWCGNLLDRLLTGFLIHWRGKPLSLEKPTDPLPVIVFSSPKEFAQFAAKDAGAATAQSKGYYSVRTNRIVLYDLTAGPDSEPAKTSADVARKIAASPFNVATVVHEATHQIAFNSGMHTRYADNPVWLTEGMAMYFETPDLRNRTGWRTIGQLNRGRLREFKKTLPNRDSPNSLMTLIGNDERLTTAQTARDAYAEAWAFTYFLVKKHRKQYEDYLHALSQKKPLRWNDPKERLSEFRAAFGDDLGKLDQEFLRYFARIR
;
A
#
# COMPACT_ATOMS: atom_id res chain seq x y z
N THR A 1 -12.43 -17.83 1.68
CA THR A 1 -11.82 -18.31 0.42
C THR A 1 -10.67 -19.25 0.79
N GLU A 2 -9.72 -19.53 -0.10
CA GLU A 2 -8.56 -20.37 0.24
C GLU A 2 -7.69 -19.73 1.35
N HIS A 3 -7.40 -18.42 1.25
CA HIS A 3 -6.48 -17.75 2.19
C HIS A 3 -7.14 -16.67 3.06
N TYR A 4 -8.43 -16.38 2.90
CA TYR A 4 -9.12 -15.30 3.62
C TYR A 4 -10.41 -15.76 4.32
N VAL A 5 -10.69 -15.20 5.49
CA VAL A 5 -11.99 -15.30 6.18
C VAL A 5 -12.67 -13.93 6.15
N ILE A 6 -13.82 -13.86 5.50
CA ILE A 6 -14.57 -12.62 5.30
C ILE A 6 -15.81 -12.63 6.20
N CYS A 7 -15.85 -11.74 7.18
CA CYS A 7 -17.03 -11.45 7.98
C CYS A 7 -17.77 -10.26 7.34
N THR A 8 -19.00 -10.48 6.88
CA THR A 8 -19.69 -9.49 6.04
C THR A 8 -21.18 -9.44 6.33
N ASN A 9 -21.76 -8.24 6.25
CA ASN A 9 -23.19 -8.02 6.06
C ASN A 9 -23.51 -7.34 4.70
N ALA A 10 -22.50 -7.18 3.83
CA ALA A 10 -22.70 -6.84 2.42
C ALA A 10 -23.24 -8.03 1.62
N GLY A 11 -23.69 -7.77 0.38
CA GLY A 11 -24.22 -8.82 -0.50
C GLY A 11 -23.18 -9.88 -0.84
N GLU A 12 -23.62 -11.15 -0.90
CA GLU A 12 -22.79 -12.30 -1.24
C GLU A 12 -21.97 -12.10 -2.54
N PRO A 13 -22.54 -11.56 -3.65
CA PRO A 13 -21.75 -11.33 -4.87
C PRO A 13 -20.56 -10.38 -4.69
N TYR A 14 -20.68 -9.37 -3.82
CA TYR A 14 -19.58 -8.45 -3.53
C TYR A 14 -18.52 -9.12 -2.65
N ALA A 15 -18.95 -9.88 -1.65
CA ALA A 15 -18.05 -10.62 -0.76
C ALA A 15 -17.20 -11.64 -1.54
N GLU A 16 -17.81 -12.39 -2.46
CA GLU A 16 -17.12 -13.31 -3.36
C GLU A 16 -16.12 -12.58 -4.27
N TRP A 17 -16.53 -11.46 -4.88
CA TRP A 17 -15.64 -10.64 -5.70
C TRP A 17 -14.43 -10.14 -4.91
N CYS A 18 -14.66 -9.66 -3.68
CA CYS A 18 -13.61 -9.19 -2.79
C CYS A 18 -12.62 -10.32 -2.48
N GLY A 19 -13.12 -11.48 -2.05
CA GLY A 19 -12.28 -12.66 -1.77
C GLY A 19 -11.43 -13.09 -2.96
N ASN A 20 -12.02 -13.16 -4.15
CA ASN A 20 -11.29 -13.51 -5.39
C ASN A 20 -10.20 -12.50 -5.75
N LEU A 21 -10.45 -11.20 -5.53
CA LEU A 21 -9.45 -10.16 -5.74
C LEU A 21 -8.27 -10.34 -4.77
N LEU A 22 -8.56 -10.62 -3.51
CA LEU A 22 -7.56 -10.79 -2.44
C LEU A 22 -6.66 -12.01 -2.68
N ASP A 23 -7.21 -13.19 -2.98
CA ASP A 23 -6.42 -14.40 -3.27
C ASP A 23 -5.50 -14.22 -4.49
N ARG A 24 -6.02 -13.54 -5.52
CA ARG A 24 -5.23 -13.23 -6.71
C ARG A 24 -4.10 -12.23 -6.40
N LEU A 25 -4.37 -11.24 -5.55
CA LEU A 25 -3.35 -10.28 -5.12
C LEU A 25 -2.25 -10.98 -4.32
N LEU A 26 -2.61 -11.84 -3.36
CA LEU A 26 -1.65 -12.66 -2.61
C LEU A 26 -0.75 -13.47 -3.55
N THR A 27 -1.35 -14.18 -4.50
CA THR A 27 -0.59 -14.95 -5.50
C THR A 27 0.34 -14.05 -6.32
N GLY A 28 -0.17 -12.93 -6.82
CA GLY A 28 0.63 -11.97 -7.59
C GLY A 28 1.77 -11.35 -6.78
N PHE A 29 1.53 -11.04 -5.51
CA PHE A 29 2.52 -10.48 -4.59
C PHE A 29 3.68 -11.44 -4.35
N LEU A 30 3.40 -12.70 -4.01
CA LEU A 30 4.43 -13.72 -3.80
C LEU A 30 5.23 -13.99 -5.09
N ILE A 31 4.57 -14.01 -6.25
CA ILE A 31 5.26 -14.17 -7.54
C ILE A 31 6.14 -12.96 -7.83
N HIS A 32 5.67 -11.74 -7.57
CA HIS A 32 6.42 -10.51 -7.85
C HIS A 32 7.74 -10.45 -7.11
N TRP A 33 7.77 -10.92 -5.86
CA TRP A 33 8.94 -10.89 -4.98
C TRP A 33 9.68 -12.23 -4.88
N ARG A 34 9.35 -13.19 -5.76
CA ARG A 34 9.94 -14.53 -5.72
C ARG A 34 11.45 -14.46 -5.94
N GLY A 35 12.23 -14.91 -4.96
CA GLY A 35 13.68 -15.03 -5.10
C GLY A 35 14.40 -14.89 -3.77
N LYS A 36 15.70 -14.60 -3.84
CA LYS A 36 16.50 -14.16 -2.68
C LYS A 36 16.88 -12.69 -2.90
N PRO A 37 16.97 -11.88 -1.84
CA PRO A 37 16.96 -12.26 -0.41
C PRO A 37 15.56 -12.45 0.21
N LEU A 38 14.48 -12.03 -0.46
CA LEU A 38 13.13 -12.09 0.09
C LEU A 38 12.50 -13.48 0.00
N SER A 39 12.68 -14.29 1.05
CA SER A 39 11.99 -15.59 1.19
C SER A 39 10.59 -15.38 1.74
N LEU A 40 9.67 -14.90 0.90
CA LEU A 40 8.28 -14.68 1.28
C LEU A 40 7.48 -15.99 1.30
N GLU A 41 6.62 -16.13 2.30
CA GLU A 41 5.82 -17.33 2.51
C GLU A 41 4.32 -17.04 2.36
N LYS A 42 3.56 -18.07 2.00
CA LYS A 42 2.10 -17.99 2.09
C LYS A 42 1.70 -17.88 3.56
N PRO A 43 0.67 -17.07 3.91
CA PRO A 43 0.10 -17.07 5.25
C PRO A 43 -0.31 -18.49 5.67
N THR A 44 0.05 -18.88 6.89
CA THR A 44 -0.31 -20.19 7.46
C THR A 44 -1.77 -20.26 7.87
N ASP A 45 -2.30 -19.14 8.35
CA ASP A 45 -3.67 -18.99 8.82
C ASP A 45 -4.47 -18.11 7.88
N PRO A 46 -5.79 -18.34 7.75
CA PRO A 46 -6.64 -17.47 6.95
C PRO A 46 -6.63 -16.02 7.45
N LEU A 47 -6.47 -15.08 6.53
CA LEU A 47 -6.39 -13.66 6.81
C LEU A 47 -7.78 -13.04 7.04
N PRO A 48 -8.00 -12.29 8.14
CA PRO A 48 -9.32 -11.77 8.47
C PRO A 48 -9.66 -10.49 7.70
N VAL A 49 -10.90 -10.42 7.20
CA VAL A 49 -11.46 -9.24 6.51
C VAL A 49 -12.86 -8.98 7.04
N ILE A 50 -13.18 -7.71 7.33
CA ILE A 50 -14.53 -7.26 7.66
C ILE A 50 -15.04 -6.40 6.51
N VAL A 51 -16.25 -6.70 6.02
CA VAL A 51 -16.91 -5.93 4.96
C VAL A 51 -18.29 -5.49 5.41
N PHE A 52 -18.45 -4.18 5.60
CA PHE A 52 -19.75 -3.58 5.92
C PHE A 52 -20.61 -3.37 4.68
N SER A 53 -21.92 -3.42 4.84
CA SER A 53 -22.89 -3.21 3.76
C SER A 53 -22.89 -1.77 3.22
N SER A 54 -22.52 -0.80 4.06
CA SER A 54 -22.63 0.62 3.74
C SER A 54 -21.46 1.46 4.26
N PRO A 55 -21.19 2.62 3.61
CA PRO A 55 -20.20 3.58 4.10
C PRO A 55 -20.49 4.08 5.52
N LYS A 56 -21.78 4.19 5.88
CA LYS A 56 -22.23 4.67 7.19
C LYS A 56 -21.86 3.71 8.31
N GLU A 57 -22.14 2.42 8.14
CA GLU A 57 -21.78 1.40 9.14
C GLU A 57 -20.26 1.28 9.30
N PHE A 58 -19.54 1.30 8.18
CA PHE A 58 -18.08 1.36 8.20
C PHE A 58 -17.57 2.56 8.99
N ALA A 59 -18.06 3.77 8.72
CA ALA A 59 -17.61 4.98 9.41
C ALA A 59 -17.88 4.89 10.93
N GLN A 60 -19.03 4.35 11.34
CA GLN A 60 -19.37 4.15 12.75
C GLN A 60 -18.43 3.16 13.44
N PHE A 61 -18.08 2.06 12.78
CA PHE A 61 -17.13 1.08 13.29
C PHE A 61 -15.70 1.63 13.32
N ALA A 62 -15.23 2.20 12.21
CA ALA A 62 -13.89 2.73 12.04
C ALA A 62 -13.58 3.86 13.03
N ALA A 63 -14.55 4.74 13.31
CA ALA A 63 -14.40 5.80 14.30
C ALA A 63 -14.06 5.26 15.71
N LYS A 64 -14.63 4.11 16.08
CA LYS A 64 -14.38 3.45 17.37
C LYS A 64 -13.12 2.60 17.36
N ASP A 65 -12.82 1.92 16.26
CA ASP A 65 -11.70 0.98 16.18
C ASP A 65 -10.35 1.65 15.91
N ALA A 66 -10.33 2.62 14.99
CA ALA A 66 -9.13 3.25 14.45
C ALA A 66 -9.12 4.80 14.52
N GLY A 67 -10.25 5.41 14.89
CA GLY A 67 -10.37 6.86 15.10
C GLY A 67 -11.09 7.60 13.97
N ALA A 68 -11.42 8.86 14.22
CA ALA A 68 -12.29 9.67 13.36
C ALA A 68 -11.68 9.98 11.97
N ALA A 69 -10.35 10.10 11.87
CA ALA A 69 -9.69 10.31 10.59
C ALA A 69 -9.85 9.08 9.66
N THR A 70 -9.65 7.87 10.19
CA THR A 70 -9.81 6.62 9.45
C THR A 70 -11.25 6.38 9.01
N ALA A 71 -12.24 6.87 9.76
CA ALA A 71 -13.65 6.77 9.39
C ALA A 71 -14.02 7.49 8.08
N GLN A 72 -13.18 8.41 7.60
CA GLN A 72 -13.36 9.10 6.32
C GLN A 72 -12.72 8.37 5.13
N SER A 73 -11.99 7.28 5.39
CA SER A 73 -11.36 6.46 4.35
C SER A 73 -12.37 5.50 3.70
N LYS A 74 -11.91 4.78 2.66
CA LYS A 74 -12.69 3.70 2.03
C LYS A 74 -12.42 2.32 2.65
N GLY A 75 -11.44 2.25 3.55
CA GLY A 75 -10.93 1.03 4.14
C GLY A 75 -9.64 1.28 4.88
N TYR A 76 -9.26 0.34 5.74
CA TYR A 76 -7.95 0.34 6.38
C TYR A 76 -7.52 -1.07 6.76
N TYR A 77 -6.21 -1.29 6.75
CA TYR A 77 -5.56 -2.39 7.44
C TYR A 77 -5.20 -2.00 8.87
N SER A 78 -5.50 -2.88 9.84
CA SER A 78 -5.08 -2.72 11.23
C SER A 78 -3.88 -3.60 11.54
N VAL A 79 -2.71 -3.00 11.76
CA VAL A 79 -1.53 -3.71 12.30
C VAL A 79 -1.88 -4.40 13.63
N ARG A 80 -2.75 -3.78 14.45
CA ARG A 80 -3.13 -4.28 15.78
C ARG A 80 -3.88 -5.60 15.72
N THR A 81 -4.93 -5.67 14.90
CA THR A 81 -5.82 -6.84 14.84
C THR A 81 -5.58 -7.71 13.60
N ASN A 82 -4.61 -7.34 12.77
CA ASN A 82 -4.25 -8.01 11.53
C ASN A 82 -5.39 -8.11 10.50
N ARG A 83 -6.41 -7.25 10.60
CA ARG A 83 -7.59 -7.32 9.73
C ARG A 83 -7.65 -6.15 8.77
N ILE A 84 -8.20 -6.42 7.60
CA ILE A 84 -8.71 -5.38 6.71
C ILE A 84 -10.15 -5.08 7.10
N VAL A 85 -10.52 -3.81 7.11
CA VAL A 85 -11.90 -3.36 7.29
C VAL A 85 -12.29 -2.51 6.09
N LEU A 86 -13.38 -2.89 5.43
CA LEU A 86 -13.91 -2.29 4.20
C LEU A 86 -15.42 -2.11 4.32
N TYR A 87 -16.01 -1.47 3.34
CA TYR A 87 -17.44 -1.61 3.04
C TYR A 87 -17.65 -2.03 1.58
N ASP A 88 -18.91 -2.29 1.22
CA ASP A 88 -19.31 -2.53 -0.16
C ASP A 88 -19.07 -1.27 -1.01
N LEU A 89 -17.97 -1.26 -1.76
CA LEU A 89 -17.59 -0.13 -2.59
C LEU A 89 -18.50 0.04 -3.83
N THR A 90 -19.47 -0.86 -4.03
CA THR A 90 -20.55 -0.69 -5.01
C THR A 90 -21.76 0.05 -4.44
N ALA A 91 -21.85 0.15 -3.11
CA ALA A 91 -22.81 0.96 -2.38
C ALA A 91 -22.30 2.41 -2.31
N GLY A 92 -22.66 3.21 -3.31
CA GLY A 92 -22.33 4.63 -3.37
C GLY A 92 -23.33 5.46 -2.55
N PRO A 93 -23.02 6.73 -2.22
CA PRO A 93 -23.95 7.63 -1.53
C PRO A 93 -25.33 7.71 -2.19
N ASP A 94 -25.37 7.65 -3.52
CA ASP A 94 -26.58 7.71 -4.34
C ASP A 94 -26.82 6.41 -5.15
N SER A 95 -26.24 5.29 -4.72
CA SER A 95 -26.33 4.04 -5.49
C SER A 95 -26.53 2.82 -4.60
N GLU A 96 -27.62 2.10 -4.84
CA GLU A 96 -27.91 0.82 -4.22
C GLU A 96 -26.75 -0.17 -4.36
N PRO A 97 -26.43 -0.99 -3.35
CA PRO A 97 -25.41 -2.04 -3.48
C PRO A 97 -25.67 -2.97 -4.67
N ALA A 98 -24.59 -3.48 -5.27
CA ALA A 98 -24.70 -4.42 -6.38
C ALA A 98 -25.40 -5.72 -5.93
N LYS A 99 -26.38 -6.17 -6.71
CA LYS A 99 -27.19 -7.36 -6.37
C LYS A 99 -26.73 -8.64 -7.06
N THR A 100 -25.92 -8.54 -8.10
CA THR A 100 -25.42 -9.69 -8.88
C THR A 100 -23.95 -9.52 -9.21
N SER A 101 -23.24 -10.61 -9.48
CA SER A 101 -21.81 -10.58 -9.83
C SER A 101 -21.54 -9.75 -11.10
N ALA A 102 -22.49 -9.73 -12.04
CA ALA A 102 -22.40 -8.89 -13.23
C ALA A 102 -22.52 -7.39 -12.90
N ASP A 103 -23.37 -7.02 -11.95
CA ASP A 103 -23.50 -5.65 -11.47
C ASP A 103 -22.26 -5.21 -10.69
N VAL A 104 -21.73 -6.08 -9.82
CA VAL A 104 -20.45 -5.84 -9.12
C VAL A 104 -19.36 -5.52 -10.14
N ALA A 105 -19.16 -6.39 -11.14
CA ALA A 105 -18.15 -6.20 -12.16
C ALA A 105 -18.31 -4.86 -12.91
N ARG A 106 -19.55 -4.49 -13.26
CA ARG A 106 -19.85 -3.22 -13.94
C ARG A 106 -19.51 -2.00 -13.06
N LYS A 107 -19.98 -1.98 -11.81
CA LYS A 107 -19.76 -0.85 -10.89
C LYS A 107 -18.30 -0.69 -10.50
N ILE A 108 -17.61 -1.80 -10.27
CA ILE A 108 -16.17 -1.81 -10.00
C ILE A 108 -15.37 -1.30 -11.19
N ALA A 109 -15.70 -1.74 -12.42
CA ALA A 109 -15.05 -1.24 -13.62
C ALA A 109 -15.25 0.27 -13.82
N ALA A 110 -16.41 0.80 -13.41
CA ALA A 110 -16.69 2.24 -13.44
C ALA A 110 -15.93 3.04 -12.37
N SER A 111 -15.44 2.38 -11.30
CA SER A 111 -14.71 3.03 -10.20
C SER A 111 -13.37 2.33 -9.90
N PRO A 112 -12.35 2.47 -10.76
CA PRO A 112 -11.05 1.84 -10.56
C PRO A 112 -10.35 2.20 -9.25
N PHE A 113 -10.62 3.39 -8.71
CA PHE A 113 -10.10 3.82 -7.41
C PHE A 113 -10.62 2.98 -6.24
N ASN A 114 -11.79 2.37 -6.36
CA ASN A 114 -12.32 1.47 -5.34
C ASN A 114 -11.48 0.18 -5.27
N VAL A 115 -11.11 -0.38 -6.43
CA VAL A 115 -10.19 -1.53 -6.50
C VAL A 115 -8.83 -1.17 -5.91
N ALA A 116 -8.32 0.02 -6.25
CA ALA A 116 -7.05 0.50 -5.73
C ALA A 116 -7.03 0.51 -4.19
N THR A 117 -8.08 1.00 -3.53
CA THR A 117 -8.18 0.93 -2.06
C THR A 117 -8.12 -0.50 -1.54
N VAL A 118 -8.91 -1.43 -2.09
CA VAL A 118 -8.90 -2.83 -1.60
C VAL A 118 -7.50 -3.44 -1.76
N VAL A 119 -6.84 -3.19 -2.90
CA VAL A 119 -5.49 -3.67 -3.17
C VAL A 119 -4.46 -3.02 -2.24
N HIS A 120 -4.60 -1.72 -1.95
CA HIS A 120 -3.73 -1.00 -1.03
C HIS A 120 -3.74 -1.66 0.36
N GLU A 121 -4.92 -1.79 0.97
CA GLU A 121 -5.05 -2.36 2.32
C GLU A 121 -4.64 -3.83 2.36
N ALA A 122 -4.94 -4.57 1.30
CA ALA A 122 -4.54 -5.97 1.19
C ALA A 122 -3.05 -6.15 0.99
N THR A 123 -2.36 -5.22 0.32
CA THR A 123 -0.90 -5.24 0.21
C THR A 123 -0.26 -5.13 1.58
N HIS A 124 -0.75 -4.24 2.45
CA HIS A 124 -0.29 -4.16 3.85
C HIS A 124 -0.48 -5.49 4.56
N GLN A 125 -1.69 -6.05 4.53
CA GLN A 125 -1.97 -7.32 5.22
C GLN A 125 -1.08 -8.45 4.70
N ILE A 126 -0.93 -8.60 3.39
CA ILE A 126 -0.07 -9.64 2.80
C ILE A 126 1.38 -9.44 3.22
N ALA A 127 1.92 -8.22 3.13
CA ALA A 127 3.31 -7.95 3.47
C ALA A 127 3.64 -8.33 4.94
N PHE A 128 2.73 -8.06 5.88
CA PHE A 128 2.88 -8.42 7.29
C PHE A 128 2.67 -9.92 7.61
N ASN A 129 2.00 -10.67 6.72
CA ASN A 129 1.71 -12.10 6.91
C ASN A 129 2.53 -13.03 6.01
N SER A 130 3.37 -12.47 5.15
CA SER A 130 4.27 -13.20 4.26
C SER A 130 5.75 -13.02 4.60
N GLY A 131 6.05 -12.38 5.74
CA GLY A 131 7.42 -12.19 6.23
C GLY A 131 8.19 -11.05 5.58
N MET A 132 7.53 -10.13 4.87
CA MET A 132 8.17 -8.93 4.32
C MET A 132 8.29 -7.82 5.35
N HIS A 133 7.24 -7.62 6.14
CA HIS A 133 7.19 -6.65 7.22
C HIS A 133 6.92 -7.35 8.55
N THR A 134 7.44 -6.79 9.63
CA THR A 134 7.27 -7.36 10.97
C THR A 134 6.33 -6.47 11.77
N ARG A 135 5.14 -6.99 12.15
CA ARG A 135 4.17 -6.21 12.93
C ARG A 135 4.80 -5.70 14.22
N TYR A 136 4.52 -4.45 14.55
CA TYR A 136 5.07 -3.73 15.71
C TYR A 136 6.60 -3.55 15.72
N ALA A 137 7.31 -3.83 14.62
CA ALA A 137 8.69 -3.39 14.45
C ALA A 137 8.75 -2.02 13.76
N ASP A 138 9.94 -1.42 13.72
CA ASP A 138 10.20 -0.19 12.98
C ASP A 138 10.17 -0.40 11.46
N ASN A 139 8.97 -0.33 10.88
CA ASN A 139 8.75 -0.33 9.43
C ASN A 139 8.56 1.14 9.00
N PRO A 140 9.50 1.75 8.25
CA PRO A 140 9.36 3.15 7.83
C PRO A 140 8.10 3.38 7.00
N VAL A 141 7.32 4.41 7.31
CA VAL A 141 5.99 4.63 6.70
C VAL A 141 6.11 4.88 5.20
N TRP A 142 7.16 5.58 4.75
CA TRP A 142 7.38 5.81 3.31
C TRP A 142 7.48 4.50 2.52
N LEU A 143 8.03 3.46 3.15
CA LEU A 143 8.29 2.18 2.50
C LEU A 143 7.03 1.32 2.46
N THR A 144 6.29 1.23 3.58
CA THR A 144 5.06 0.45 3.64
C THR A 144 4.00 1.06 2.73
N GLU A 145 3.82 2.38 2.79
CA GLU A 145 2.85 3.11 1.98
C GLU A 145 3.28 3.20 0.51
N GLY A 146 4.56 3.45 0.26
CA GLY A 146 5.12 3.45 -1.08
C GLY A 146 4.93 2.11 -1.78
N MET A 147 5.05 1.00 -1.05
CA MET A 147 4.80 -0.34 -1.56
C MET A 147 3.32 -0.59 -1.82
N ALA A 148 2.42 -0.28 -0.89
CA ALA A 148 0.98 -0.40 -1.12
C ALA A 148 0.56 0.40 -2.37
N MET A 149 1.05 1.63 -2.53
CA MET A 149 0.81 2.46 -3.71
C MET A 149 1.46 1.93 -5.01
N TYR A 150 2.53 1.14 -4.91
CA TYR A 150 3.12 0.46 -6.08
C TYR A 150 2.22 -0.68 -6.59
N PHE A 151 1.55 -1.38 -5.68
CA PHE A 151 0.64 -2.49 -6.00
C PHE A 151 -0.78 -2.04 -6.35
N GLU A 152 -1.27 -0.93 -5.79
CA GLU A 152 -2.66 -0.46 -5.92
C GLU A 152 -3.05 0.00 -7.33
N THR A 153 -2.10 0.20 -8.24
CA THR A 153 -2.38 0.77 -9.56
C THR A 153 -3.39 -0.12 -10.31
N PRO A 154 -4.61 0.38 -10.59
CA PRO A 154 -5.66 -0.45 -11.18
C PRO A 154 -5.35 -0.80 -12.63
N ASP A 155 -5.74 -2.01 -13.04
CA ASP A 155 -5.62 -2.46 -14.43
C ASP A 155 -6.91 -2.14 -15.19
N LEU A 156 -6.95 -0.92 -15.75
CA LEU A 156 -8.13 -0.37 -16.45
C LEU A 156 -8.51 -1.14 -17.72
N ARG A 157 -7.63 -2.00 -18.25
CA ARG A 157 -7.87 -2.76 -19.48
C ARG A 157 -8.46 -4.14 -19.20
N ASN A 158 -8.57 -4.52 -17.93
CA ASN A 158 -8.99 -5.85 -17.55
C ASN A 158 -10.35 -5.83 -16.83
N ARG A 159 -11.26 -6.73 -17.23
CA ARG A 159 -12.62 -6.87 -16.67
C ARG A 159 -12.64 -7.19 -15.17
N THR A 160 -11.51 -7.61 -14.63
CA THR A 160 -11.32 -7.96 -13.22
C THR A 160 -10.67 -6.83 -12.39
N GLY A 161 -10.43 -5.66 -12.98
CA GLY A 161 -9.99 -4.42 -12.30
C GLY A 161 -8.52 -4.35 -11.86
N TRP A 162 -7.81 -5.49 -11.77
CA TRP A 162 -6.41 -5.58 -11.35
C TRP A 162 -5.76 -6.84 -11.93
N ARG A 163 -4.58 -6.73 -12.57
CA ARG A 163 -3.79 -7.91 -13.01
C ARG A 163 -2.31 -7.62 -13.10
N THR A 164 -1.93 -6.37 -13.34
CA THR A 164 -0.52 -6.01 -13.54
C THR A 164 0.02 -5.17 -12.39
N ILE A 165 0.92 -5.76 -11.61
CA ILE A 165 1.64 -5.10 -10.51
C ILE A 165 2.65 -4.10 -11.05
N GLY A 166 2.82 -2.96 -10.37
CA GLY A 166 3.92 -2.04 -10.65
C GLY A 166 3.77 -1.24 -11.94
N GLN A 167 2.52 -1.00 -12.35
CA GLN A 167 2.16 -0.01 -13.37
C GLN A 167 2.38 1.40 -12.83
N LEU A 168 2.60 2.34 -13.74
CA LEU A 168 2.83 3.73 -13.40
C LEU A 168 1.53 4.37 -12.87
N ASN A 169 1.50 4.70 -11.58
CA ASN A 169 0.41 5.46 -10.97
C ASN A 169 0.46 6.92 -11.47
N ARG A 170 -0.29 7.22 -12.53
CA ARG A 170 -0.34 8.56 -13.14
C ARG A 170 -0.85 9.64 -12.19
N GLY A 171 -1.70 9.28 -11.22
CA GLY A 171 -2.18 10.19 -10.19
C GLY A 171 -1.03 10.66 -9.31
N ARG A 172 -0.33 9.71 -8.69
CA ARG A 172 0.85 9.97 -7.84
C ARG A 172 1.99 10.62 -8.60
N LEU A 173 2.21 10.26 -9.87
CA LEU A 173 3.18 10.92 -10.73
C LEU A 173 2.88 12.41 -10.90
N ARG A 174 1.62 12.78 -11.15
CA ARG A 174 1.24 14.19 -11.28
C ARG A 174 1.40 14.93 -9.97
N GLU A 175 1.04 14.31 -8.84
CA GLU A 175 1.23 14.90 -7.52
C GLU A 175 2.72 15.13 -7.23
N PHE A 176 3.55 14.11 -7.40
CA PHE A 176 4.99 14.21 -7.22
C PHE A 176 5.62 15.27 -8.14
N LYS A 177 5.25 15.31 -9.42
CA LYS A 177 5.77 16.33 -10.35
C LYS A 177 5.41 17.77 -9.94
N LYS A 178 4.30 17.98 -9.24
CA LYS A 178 3.91 19.30 -8.74
C LYS A 178 4.78 19.77 -7.57
N THR A 179 5.39 18.86 -6.82
CA THR A 179 6.24 19.22 -5.67
C THR A 179 7.68 19.53 -6.08
N LEU A 180 8.13 19.00 -7.23
CA LEU A 180 9.51 19.14 -7.72
C LEU A 180 10.08 20.57 -7.73
N PRO A 181 9.34 21.62 -8.14
CA PRO A 181 9.89 22.97 -8.16
C PRO A 181 10.30 23.52 -6.78
N ASN A 182 9.65 23.06 -5.71
CA ASN A 182 9.86 23.53 -4.34
C ASN A 182 10.51 22.46 -3.45
N ARG A 183 11.02 21.37 -4.05
CA ARG A 183 11.55 20.24 -3.29
C ARG A 183 12.94 20.57 -2.74
N ASP A 184 13.05 20.61 -1.42
CA ASP A 184 14.31 20.82 -0.70
C ASP A 184 15.25 19.60 -0.85
N SER A 185 16.02 19.56 -1.93
CA SER A 185 16.83 18.40 -2.31
C SER A 185 18.27 18.55 -1.81
N PRO A 186 18.91 17.52 -1.20
CA PRO A 186 18.43 16.15 -0.95
C PRO A 186 17.73 15.96 0.41
N ASN A 187 17.54 17.03 1.19
CA ASN A 187 16.96 16.96 2.54
C ASN A 187 15.55 16.33 2.57
N SER A 188 14.78 16.51 1.51
CA SER A 188 13.49 15.86 1.28
C SER A 188 13.62 14.34 1.34
N LEU A 189 14.65 13.78 0.70
CA LEU A 189 14.88 12.33 0.75
C LEU A 189 15.30 11.86 2.14
N MET A 190 16.21 12.61 2.79
CA MET A 190 16.69 12.26 4.13
C MET A 190 15.57 12.31 5.18
N THR A 191 14.71 13.32 5.13
CA THR A 191 13.55 13.44 6.02
C THR A 191 12.51 12.38 5.73
N LEU A 192 12.25 12.05 4.46
CA LEU A 192 11.34 10.96 4.09
C LEU A 192 11.78 9.60 4.65
N ILE A 193 13.08 9.31 4.60
CA ILE A 193 13.64 8.03 5.08
C ILE A 193 13.74 8.01 6.62
N GLY A 194 14.25 9.10 7.19
CA GLY A 194 14.60 9.19 8.60
C GLY A 194 13.41 9.44 9.53
N ASN A 195 12.32 10.05 9.07
CA ASN A 195 11.18 10.35 9.92
C ASN A 195 9.83 10.17 9.21
N ASP A 196 8.79 9.91 10.00
CA ASP A 196 7.43 9.73 9.50
C ASP A 196 6.62 11.04 9.56
N GLU A 197 7.19 12.14 10.08
CA GLU A 197 6.48 13.39 10.37
C GLU A 197 5.78 13.97 9.13
N ARG A 198 6.46 13.93 7.99
CA ARG A 198 5.91 14.41 6.70
C ARG A 198 4.70 13.61 6.25
N LEU A 199 4.62 12.34 6.62
CA LEU A 199 3.54 11.41 6.27
C LEU A 199 2.39 11.46 7.27
N THR A 200 2.67 11.76 8.55
CA THR A 200 1.65 11.85 9.60
C THR A 200 1.04 13.25 9.75
N THR A 201 1.66 14.28 9.19
CA THR A 201 1.17 15.66 9.24
C THR A 201 0.23 15.94 8.08
N ALA A 202 -1.04 16.27 8.37
CA ALA A 202 -2.11 16.42 7.36
C ALA A 202 -1.75 17.38 6.21
N GLN A 203 -1.02 18.46 6.50
CA GLN A 203 -0.64 19.48 5.52
C GLN A 203 0.41 18.99 4.52
N THR A 204 1.31 18.07 4.93
CA THR A 204 2.41 17.56 4.11
C THR A 204 2.17 16.15 3.58
N ALA A 205 1.24 15.42 4.20
CA ALA A 205 1.00 13.99 3.95
C ALA A 205 0.81 13.70 2.47
N ARG A 206 -0.06 14.45 1.78
CA ARG A 206 -0.35 14.22 0.36
C ARG A 206 0.91 14.20 -0.50
N ASP A 207 1.78 15.18 -0.32
CA ASP A 207 3.01 15.34 -1.08
C ASP A 207 4.05 14.28 -0.68
N ALA A 208 4.12 13.95 0.61
CA ALA A 208 4.99 12.90 1.13
C ALA A 208 4.58 11.50 0.62
N TYR A 209 3.28 11.19 0.55
CA TYR A 209 2.77 9.95 -0.07
C TYR A 209 3.13 9.89 -1.56
N ALA A 210 2.99 11.00 -2.30
CA ALA A 210 3.38 11.04 -3.70
C ALA A 210 4.89 10.78 -3.89
N GLU A 211 5.73 11.35 -3.02
CA GLU A 211 7.18 11.09 -3.02
C GLU A 211 7.53 9.66 -2.60
N ALA A 212 6.86 9.11 -1.57
CA ALA A 212 7.04 7.73 -1.10
C ALA A 212 6.74 6.70 -2.19
N TRP A 213 5.63 6.90 -2.94
CA TRP A 213 5.33 6.10 -4.12
C TRP A 213 6.41 6.25 -5.20
N ALA A 214 6.78 7.48 -5.54
CA ALA A 214 7.74 7.74 -6.60
C ALA A 214 9.10 7.12 -6.27
N PHE A 215 9.56 7.28 -5.04
CA PHE A 215 10.82 6.72 -4.56
C PHE A 215 10.78 5.20 -4.58
N THR A 216 9.74 4.57 -4.02
CA THR A 216 9.56 3.11 -4.10
C THR A 216 9.56 2.61 -5.54
N TYR A 217 8.80 3.26 -6.43
CA TYR A 217 8.77 2.91 -7.84
C TYR A 217 10.16 3.01 -8.50
N PHE A 218 10.93 4.07 -8.22
CA PHE A 218 12.29 4.21 -8.69
C PHE A 218 13.21 3.10 -8.18
N LEU A 219 13.20 2.82 -6.87
CA LEU A 219 14.05 1.78 -6.27
C LEU A 219 13.71 0.41 -6.85
N VAL A 220 12.44 0.05 -6.99
CA VAL A 220 12.04 -1.23 -7.58
C VAL A 220 12.44 -1.34 -9.06
N LYS A 221 12.47 -0.24 -9.81
CA LYS A 221 12.82 -0.25 -11.24
C LYS A 221 14.32 -0.11 -11.53
N LYS A 222 15.11 0.47 -10.62
CA LYS A 222 16.52 0.82 -10.84
C LYS A 222 17.49 0.19 -9.84
N HIS A 223 17.05 -0.02 -8.62
CA HIS A 223 17.85 -0.50 -7.49
C HIS A 223 17.18 -1.71 -6.82
N ARG A 224 16.61 -2.60 -7.64
CA ARG A 224 15.74 -3.70 -7.16
C ARG A 224 16.45 -4.57 -6.14
N LYS A 225 17.70 -4.94 -6.43
CA LYS A 225 18.49 -5.78 -5.52
C LYS A 225 18.68 -5.10 -4.16
N GLN A 226 19.11 -3.84 -4.16
CA GLN A 226 19.31 -3.06 -2.93
C GLN A 226 17.99 -2.86 -2.16
N TYR A 227 16.88 -2.68 -2.87
CA TYR A 227 15.56 -2.59 -2.27
C TYR A 227 15.14 -3.91 -1.62
N GLU A 228 15.36 -5.05 -2.27
CA GLU A 228 15.09 -6.37 -1.68
C GLU A 228 16.03 -6.66 -0.50
N ASP A 229 17.31 -6.30 -0.58
CA ASP A 229 18.28 -6.42 0.52
C ASP A 229 17.86 -5.54 1.73
N TYR A 230 17.37 -4.32 1.48
CA TYR A 230 16.85 -3.44 2.52
C TYR A 230 15.56 -3.98 3.15
N LEU A 231 14.61 -4.46 2.34
CA LEU A 231 13.38 -5.12 2.82
C LEU A 231 13.69 -6.33 3.68
N HIS A 232 14.68 -7.15 3.28
CA HIS A 232 15.14 -8.29 4.07
C HIS A 232 15.75 -7.84 5.40
N ALA A 233 16.56 -6.78 5.42
CA ALA A 233 17.10 -6.24 6.67
C ALA A 233 15.99 -5.75 7.61
N LEU A 234 14.97 -5.05 7.07
CA LEU A 234 13.82 -4.59 7.84
C LEU A 234 12.98 -5.75 8.39
N SER A 235 12.82 -6.85 7.65
CA SER A 235 12.07 -8.01 8.13
C SER A 235 12.72 -8.70 9.34
N GLN A 236 14.03 -8.53 9.53
CA GLN A 236 14.76 -9.03 10.70
C GLN A 236 14.62 -8.15 11.95
N LYS A 237 13.95 -6.99 11.85
CA LYS A 237 13.79 -6.10 13.01
C LYS A 237 12.91 -6.73 14.08
N LYS A 238 13.26 -6.43 15.34
CA LYS A 238 12.54 -6.92 16.50
C LYS A 238 11.30 -6.06 16.76
N PRO A 239 10.13 -6.67 17.04
CA PRO A 239 8.98 -5.95 17.53
C PRO A 239 9.29 -5.12 18.78
N LEU A 240 8.54 -4.05 18.95
CA LEU A 240 8.60 -3.11 20.07
C LEU A 240 9.95 -2.38 20.21
N ARG A 241 10.69 -2.27 19.09
CA ARG A 241 11.90 -1.44 18.99
C ARG A 241 11.71 -0.46 17.84
N TRP A 242 11.80 0.82 18.16
CA TRP A 242 11.70 1.91 17.20
C TRP A 242 13.06 2.56 17.05
N ASN A 243 13.47 2.76 15.81
CA ASN A 243 14.73 3.40 15.49
C ASN A 243 14.57 4.91 15.45
N ASP A 244 15.63 5.61 15.85
CA ASP A 244 15.71 7.05 15.66
C ASP A 244 16.04 7.40 14.18
N PRO A 245 15.93 8.69 13.78
CA PRO A 245 16.22 9.09 12.41
C PRO A 245 17.64 8.80 11.93
N LYS A 246 18.65 8.84 12.82
CA LYS A 246 20.03 8.55 12.45
C LYS A 246 20.21 7.06 12.20
N GLU A 247 19.61 6.22 13.03
CA GLU A 247 19.62 4.77 12.85
C GLU A 247 18.94 4.37 11.53
N ARG A 248 17.72 4.88 11.25
CA ARG A 248 17.02 4.61 9.97
C ARG A 248 17.84 5.01 8.75
N LEU A 249 18.48 6.18 8.80
CA LEU A 249 19.36 6.64 7.72
C LEU A 249 20.62 5.76 7.60
N SER A 250 21.18 5.29 8.71
CA SER A 250 22.34 4.37 8.71
C SER A 250 21.98 3.03 8.08
N GLU A 251 20.83 2.46 8.44
CA GLU A 251 20.33 1.22 7.85
C GLU A 251 20.08 1.37 6.35
N PHE A 252 19.49 2.49 5.92
CA PHE A 252 19.29 2.76 4.51
C PHE A 252 20.61 2.90 3.74
N ARG A 253 21.59 3.62 4.29
CA ARG A 253 22.94 3.74 3.70
C ARG A 253 23.65 2.39 3.58
N ALA A 254 23.45 1.48 4.53
CA ALA A 254 24.02 0.14 4.44
C ALA A 254 23.54 -0.63 3.19
N ALA A 255 22.31 -0.37 2.71
CA ALA A 255 21.77 -0.99 1.50
C ALA A 255 22.05 -0.20 0.21
N PHE A 256 22.05 1.14 0.27
CA PHE A 256 22.08 2.01 -0.92
C PHE A 256 23.38 2.82 -1.09
N GLY A 257 24.30 2.75 -0.13
CA GLY A 257 25.53 3.54 -0.07
C GLY A 257 25.35 4.89 0.65
N ASP A 258 26.48 5.53 0.98
CA ASP A 258 26.49 6.74 1.82
C ASP A 258 26.04 8.01 1.11
N ASP A 259 26.21 8.08 -0.22
CA ASP A 259 25.92 9.27 -1.04
C ASP A 259 24.44 9.35 -1.45
N LEU A 260 23.60 9.70 -0.47
CA LEU A 260 22.17 9.92 -0.69
C LEU A 260 21.89 11.10 -1.63
N GLY A 261 22.81 12.06 -1.76
CA GLY A 261 22.68 13.18 -2.70
C GLY A 261 22.75 12.71 -4.15
N LYS A 262 23.68 11.80 -4.46
CA LYS A 262 23.76 11.16 -5.78
C LYS A 262 22.54 10.30 -6.08
N LEU A 263 22.05 9.54 -5.10
CA LEU A 263 20.82 8.75 -5.25
C LEU A 263 19.61 9.65 -5.55
N ASP A 264 19.50 10.78 -4.84
CA ASP A 264 18.46 11.78 -5.05
C ASP A 264 18.50 12.37 -6.47
N GLN A 265 19.68 12.76 -6.95
CA GLN A 265 19.86 13.25 -8.31
C GLN A 265 19.51 12.20 -9.37
N GLU A 266 19.81 10.93 -9.13
CA GLU A 266 19.38 9.83 -10.02
C GLU A 266 17.86 9.66 -10.03
N PHE A 267 17.25 9.67 -8.85
CA PHE A 267 15.80 9.60 -8.66
C PHE A 267 15.07 10.72 -9.41
N LEU A 268 15.51 11.97 -9.27
CA LEU A 268 14.92 13.11 -9.98
C LEU A 268 15.11 13.02 -11.50
N ARG A 269 16.31 12.63 -11.97
CA ARG A 269 16.58 12.42 -13.40
C ARG A 269 15.71 11.31 -14.00
N TYR A 270 15.42 10.27 -13.23
CA TYR A 270 14.53 9.19 -13.67
C TYR A 270 13.11 9.71 -13.94
N PHE A 271 12.53 10.49 -13.01
CA PHE A 271 11.18 11.03 -13.15
C PHE A 271 11.06 12.21 -14.12
N ALA A 272 12.15 12.92 -14.39
CA ALA A 272 12.20 13.90 -15.49
C ALA A 272 12.00 13.25 -16.87
N ARG A 273 12.41 11.98 -17.04
CA ARG A 273 12.32 11.25 -18.31
C ARG A 273 11.01 10.48 -18.48
N ILE A 274 10.33 10.15 -17.38
CA ILE A 274 9.05 9.43 -17.40
C ILE A 274 7.93 10.36 -17.84
N ARG A 275 7.15 9.93 -18.85
CA ARG A 275 5.95 10.63 -19.34
C ARG A 275 4.69 10.02 -18.73
#